data_AF-A0A1B4V0W2-F1
#
_entry.id   AF-A0A1B4V0W2-F1
#
_cell.length_a   1.000
_cell.length_b   1.000
_cell.length_c   1.000
_cell.angle_alpha   90.00
_cell.angle_beta   90.00
_cell.angle_gamma   90.00
#
_symmetry.space_group_name_H-M   'P 1'
#
loop_
_entity.id
_entity.type
_entity.pdbx_description
1 polymer ?
#
loop_
_entity_poly.entity_id
_entity_poly.type
_entity_poly.pdbx_seq_one_letter_code
_entity_poly.pdbx_strand_id
1 'polypeptide(L)'
;MSVRFSKKSVIQTVVLLLLLVVGTGIYLWQQGNLDLFGLFGESPATPPVAKAPVRTPIPPAPKPQPKEEAPVIPNEPVQGRLHDVAFRIERAAIESGVLTLTQGTEPLDTEITLFLQTRPWEVPSARSFKIVNQAAGAGTPQVRVRWRENGQNAPRQREYTEKYTLLLELGPERDRRIPGKIYLALPDEQKSQVAGTFEAEVRGFRLVDGKPDLSVDAVDTLQFLALRELLKNDPDRALKDLMFRHGRLDANPTRGPHATGYLEVQYSAGENQPVAQKFQYVKENDAWRLVRTLEADQLDEAHPYRVPSTRDPSRWFAYLAAQRIEAEVRQKNPGRLVNSVELTPRYSEKHKIGVCEASYKLDEGQPVKTTYLFRQGADGWSLVRELGKRERVNIAKGKVETTR
;
A
#
# COMPACT_ATOMS: atom_id res chain seq x y z
N MET A 1 -3.55 31.07 16.03
CA MET A 1 -2.13 31.20 15.67
C MET A 1 -1.96 30.74 14.23
N SER A 2 -1.90 31.68 13.29
CA SER A 2 -1.82 31.39 11.85
C SER A 2 -0.38 31.09 11.46
N VAL A 3 -0.05 29.82 11.25
CA VAL A 3 1.27 29.42 10.74
C VAL A 3 1.28 29.64 9.23
N ARG A 4 2.08 30.62 8.76
CA ARG A 4 2.38 30.84 7.35
C ARG A 4 3.42 29.81 6.90
N PHE A 5 3.08 28.95 5.95
CA PHE A 5 4.03 28.04 5.31
C PHE A 5 4.75 28.74 4.15
N SER A 6 6.08 28.65 4.10
CA SER A 6 6.89 29.15 2.97
C SER A 6 6.92 28.12 1.84
N LYS A 7 6.88 28.58 0.58
CA LYS A 7 6.87 27.73 -0.64
C LYS A 7 8.05 26.76 -0.74
N LYS A 8 9.17 27.03 -0.06
CA LYS A 8 10.36 26.16 -0.07
C LYS A 8 10.16 24.88 0.75
N SER A 9 9.40 24.94 1.85
CA SER A 9 9.20 23.80 2.75
C SER A 9 8.30 22.71 2.16
N VAL A 10 7.31 23.10 1.32
CA VAL A 10 6.43 22.14 0.62
C VAL A 10 7.17 21.41 -0.50
N ILE A 11 8.05 22.09 -1.22
CA ILE A 11 8.85 21.49 -2.30
C ILE A 11 9.90 20.54 -1.73
N GLN A 12 10.49 20.84 -0.57
CA GLN A 12 11.48 19.98 0.07
C GLN A 12 10.86 18.69 0.63
N THR A 13 9.64 18.74 1.17
CA THR A 13 8.88 17.53 1.56
C THR A 13 8.54 16.64 0.35
N VAL A 14 8.31 17.23 -0.84
CA VAL A 14 8.10 16.48 -2.09
C VAL A 14 9.42 15.91 -2.66
N VAL A 15 10.56 16.56 -2.39
CA VAL A 15 11.90 16.12 -2.82
C VAL A 15 12.53 15.05 -1.90
N LEU A 16 12.02 14.85 -0.68
CA LEU A 16 12.48 13.77 0.22
C LEU A 16 11.62 12.50 0.20
N LEU A 17 10.36 12.58 -0.24
CA LEU A 17 9.61 11.41 -0.72
C LEU A 17 10.27 10.75 -1.96
N LEU A 18 11.26 11.43 -2.53
CA LEU A 18 12.00 11.11 -3.73
C LEU A 18 13.22 10.19 -3.46
N LEU A 19 13.54 9.90 -2.19
CA LEU A 19 14.67 9.05 -1.74
C LEU A 19 14.25 7.84 -0.88
N LEU A 20 12.99 7.40 -0.97
CA LEU A 20 12.52 6.21 -0.25
C LEU A 20 11.82 5.24 -1.20
N VAL A 21 12.60 4.33 -1.78
CA VAL A 21 12.10 3.07 -2.33
C VAL A 21 12.81 1.93 -1.60
N VAL A 22 12.17 1.41 -0.56
CA VAL A 22 11.88 -0.03 -0.41
C VAL A 22 10.62 -0.09 0.44
N GLY A 23 9.50 -0.58 -0.12
CA GLY A 23 8.26 -0.63 0.65
C GLY A 23 6.97 -1.05 -0.07
N THR A 24 7.02 -1.59 -1.29
CA THR A 24 5.88 -2.37 -1.84
C THR A 24 6.41 -3.71 -2.31
N GLY A 25 6.31 -4.72 -1.46
CA GLY A 25 6.92 -6.01 -1.74
C GLY A 25 6.50 -7.12 -0.79
N ILE A 26 5.20 -7.37 -0.66
CA ILE A 26 4.72 -8.70 -0.23
C ILE A 26 4.49 -9.63 -1.44
N TYR A 27 4.93 -9.25 -2.65
CA TYR A 27 4.83 -10.16 -3.80
C TYR A 27 6.10 -10.35 -4.65
N LEU A 28 7.24 -9.76 -4.32
CA LEU A 28 8.45 -9.89 -5.14
C LEU A 28 9.68 -10.17 -4.26
N TRP A 29 9.81 -11.42 -3.79
CA TRP A 29 11.03 -11.93 -3.17
C TRP A 29 11.57 -13.10 -3.98
N GLN A 30 12.36 -12.79 -5.01
CA GLN A 30 13.41 -13.65 -5.57
C GLN A 30 14.17 -12.83 -6.61
N GLN A 31 15.31 -12.27 -6.22
CA GLN A 31 16.61 -12.45 -6.89
C GLN A 31 17.62 -11.44 -6.34
N GLY A 32 18.87 -11.90 -6.31
CA GLY A 32 19.93 -11.36 -5.47
C GLY A 32 20.48 -10.00 -5.89
N ASN A 33 21.10 -9.37 -4.89
CA ASN A 33 22.35 -8.63 -4.97
C ASN A 33 22.43 -7.49 -6.01
N LEU A 34 22.13 -6.26 -5.57
CA LEU A 34 22.47 -5.03 -6.30
C LEU A 34 23.61 -4.30 -5.59
N ASP A 35 24.72 -4.22 -6.29
CA ASP A 35 25.96 -3.54 -5.94
C ASP A 35 25.77 -2.01 -6.01
N LEU A 36 26.08 -1.31 -4.92
CA LEU A 36 25.59 0.04 -4.60
C LEU A 36 26.69 1.11 -4.63
N PHE A 37 27.76 0.91 -5.42
CA PHE A 37 28.95 1.79 -5.42
C PHE A 37 29.04 2.81 -6.57
N GLY A 38 27.99 3.05 -7.35
CA GLY A 38 28.02 4.04 -8.45
C GLY A 38 27.59 5.47 -8.11
N LEU A 39 27.29 5.79 -6.85
CA LEU A 39 26.52 6.99 -6.46
C LEU A 39 27.31 8.12 -5.77
N PHE A 40 28.65 8.08 -5.79
CA PHE A 40 29.48 9.20 -5.30
C PHE A 40 30.48 9.61 -6.38
N GLY A 41 30.31 10.83 -6.89
CA GLY A 41 30.88 11.27 -8.16
C GLY A 41 32.38 11.55 -8.17
N GLU A 42 32.95 11.53 -9.38
CA GLU A 42 34.07 12.38 -9.74
C GLU A 42 33.62 13.31 -10.87
N SER A 43 33.65 14.61 -10.57
CA SER A 43 33.66 15.66 -11.58
C SER A 43 34.95 15.53 -12.38
N PRO A 44 34.94 15.45 -13.72
CA PRO A 44 36.18 15.33 -14.48
C PRO A 44 36.98 16.63 -14.38
N ALA A 45 38.17 16.54 -13.81
CA ALA A 45 39.21 17.55 -13.96
C ALA A 45 39.59 17.66 -15.45
N THR A 46 39.76 18.90 -15.93
CA THR A 46 40.29 19.20 -17.26
C THR A 46 41.61 18.48 -17.52
N PRO A 47 41.76 17.72 -18.61
CA PRO A 47 43.03 17.12 -18.97
C PRO A 47 43.98 18.17 -19.60
N PRO A 48 45.30 18.08 -19.33
CA PRO A 48 46.29 18.91 -19.99
C PRO A 48 46.55 18.44 -21.43
N VAL A 49 46.89 19.40 -22.30
CA VAL A 49 47.26 19.20 -23.70
C VAL A 49 48.63 18.49 -23.79
N ALA A 50 48.71 17.30 -24.40
CA ALA A 50 49.93 16.81 -25.04
C ALA A 50 49.72 15.65 -26.05
N LYS A 51 50.10 15.96 -27.30
CA LYS A 51 50.71 15.16 -28.40
C LYS A 51 50.09 13.84 -28.90
N ALA A 52 49.88 13.83 -30.21
CA ALA A 52 49.31 12.77 -31.03
C ALA A 52 50.20 11.52 -31.18
N PRO A 53 49.61 10.32 -31.19
CA PRO A 53 50.20 9.13 -31.78
C PRO A 53 49.61 8.80 -33.17
N VAL A 54 50.42 8.03 -33.90
CA VAL A 54 50.37 7.68 -35.32
C VAL A 54 49.11 6.88 -35.70
N ARG A 55 48.57 7.19 -36.89
CA ARG A 55 47.43 6.50 -37.52
C ARG A 55 47.79 5.08 -37.98
N THR A 56 46.98 4.09 -37.61
CA THR A 56 46.80 2.84 -38.36
C THR A 56 45.39 2.79 -38.97
N PRO A 57 45.18 2.11 -40.12
CA PRO A 57 43.93 2.18 -40.87
C PRO A 57 42.80 1.43 -40.18
N ILE A 58 41.63 2.08 -40.08
CA ILE A 58 40.37 1.54 -39.55
C ILE A 58 39.73 0.64 -40.63
N PRO A 59 39.26 -0.59 -40.30
CA PRO A 59 38.46 -1.41 -41.21
C PRO A 59 37.09 -0.76 -41.49
N PRO A 60 36.48 -0.95 -42.67
CA PRO A 60 35.23 -0.28 -43.03
C PRO A 60 34.08 -0.68 -42.11
N ALA A 61 33.32 0.33 -41.66
CA ALA A 61 32.18 0.18 -40.77
C ALA A 61 31.06 -0.69 -41.38
N PRO A 62 30.41 -1.56 -40.59
CA PRO A 62 29.22 -2.29 -41.04
C PRO A 62 28.06 -1.32 -41.28
N LYS A 63 27.29 -1.59 -42.36
CA LYS A 63 26.17 -0.76 -42.80
C LYS A 63 25.09 -0.64 -41.71
N PRO A 64 24.52 0.56 -41.47
CA PRO A 64 23.47 0.75 -40.48
C PRO A 64 22.18 0.00 -40.88
N GLN A 65 21.62 -0.75 -39.94
CA GLN A 65 20.32 -1.41 -40.09
C GLN A 65 19.19 -0.36 -40.12
N PRO A 66 18.08 -0.62 -40.86
CA PRO A 66 16.97 0.32 -40.96
C PRO A 66 16.34 0.60 -39.59
N LYS A 67 16.12 1.88 -39.30
CA LYS A 67 15.40 2.35 -38.11
C LYS A 67 13.91 2.02 -38.29
N GLU A 68 13.44 1.01 -37.58
CA GLU A 68 12.03 0.58 -37.58
C GLU A 68 11.11 1.77 -37.23
N GLU A 69 10.18 2.11 -38.12
CA GLU A 69 9.23 3.21 -37.91
C GLU A 69 8.30 2.89 -36.73
N ALA A 70 8.09 3.87 -35.85
CA ALA A 70 7.26 3.67 -34.67
C ALA A 70 5.79 3.40 -35.08
N PRO A 71 5.14 2.36 -34.53
CA PRO A 71 3.77 2.03 -34.89
C PRO A 71 2.79 3.17 -34.59
N VAL A 72 1.84 3.40 -35.50
CA VAL A 72 0.82 4.46 -35.39
C VAL A 72 -0.30 4.00 -34.44
N ILE A 73 -0.65 4.82 -33.45
CA ILE A 73 -1.74 4.51 -32.52
C ILE A 73 -3.09 4.94 -33.13
N PRO A 74 -4.07 4.03 -33.30
CA PRO A 74 -5.40 4.37 -33.79
C PRO A 74 -6.16 5.29 -32.81
N ASN A 75 -7.12 6.07 -33.32
CA ASN A 75 -7.92 6.99 -32.48
C ASN A 75 -9.22 6.34 -31.97
N GLU A 76 -9.45 5.05 -32.24
CA GLU A 76 -10.56 4.24 -31.72
C GLU A 76 -10.27 3.74 -30.30
N PRO A 77 -11.28 3.29 -29.53
CA PRO A 77 -11.06 2.67 -28.23
C PRO A 77 -10.09 1.48 -28.30
N VAL A 78 -9.29 1.27 -27.25
CA VAL A 78 -8.30 0.18 -27.20
C VAL A 78 -8.94 -1.16 -27.53
N GLN A 79 -8.41 -1.81 -28.56
CA GLN A 79 -8.84 -3.13 -28.99
C GLN A 79 -7.67 -3.92 -29.59
N GLY A 80 -7.83 -5.24 -29.71
CA GLY A 80 -6.84 -6.10 -30.32
C GLY A 80 -7.02 -7.56 -29.94
N ARG A 81 -5.90 -8.27 -29.75
CA ARG A 81 -5.87 -9.68 -29.37
C ARG A 81 -4.83 -9.92 -28.27
N LEU A 82 -5.22 -10.73 -27.28
CA LEU A 82 -4.37 -11.23 -26.20
C LEU A 82 -4.47 -12.76 -26.19
N HIS A 83 -3.38 -13.47 -26.45
CA HIS A 83 -3.34 -14.93 -26.51
C HIS A 83 -4.48 -15.53 -27.33
N ASP A 84 -4.66 -15.05 -28.56
CA ASP A 84 -5.76 -15.39 -29.49
C ASP A 84 -7.19 -15.05 -29.04
N VAL A 85 -7.36 -14.46 -27.86
CA VAL A 85 -8.65 -13.94 -27.36
C VAL A 85 -8.81 -12.49 -27.80
N ALA A 86 -9.99 -12.15 -28.34
CA ALA A 86 -10.31 -10.77 -28.70
C ALA A 86 -10.36 -9.89 -27.45
N PHE A 87 -9.66 -8.75 -27.50
CA PHE A 87 -9.66 -7.75 -26.44
C PHE A 87 -10.35 -6.47 -26.90
N ARG A 88 -11.25 -5.93 -26.09
CA ARG A 88 -11.83 -4.60 -26.21
C ARG A 88 -11.94 -4.00 -24.83
N ILE A 89 -11.38 -2.82 -24.66
CA ILE A 89 -11.43 -2.14 -23.37
C ILE A 89 -12.86 -1.76 -22.99
N GLU A 90 -13.21 -1.99 -21.74
CA GLU A 90 -14.46 -1.50 -21.13
C GLU A 90 -14.17 -0.49 -20.03
N ARG A 91 -13.09 -0.68 -19.27
CA ARG A 91 -12.68 0.22 -18.18
C ARG A 91 -11.18 0.41 -18.15
N ALA A 92 -10.76 1.60 -17.72
CA ALA A 92 -9.37 1.90 -17.40
C ALA A 92 -9.29 2.59 -16.04
N ALA A 93 -8.28 2.26 -15.24
CA ALA A 93 -7.98 2.95 -14.00
C ALA A 93 -6.47 3.11 -13.80
N ILE A 94 -6.08 4.19 -13.13
CA ILE A 94 -4.72 4.42 -12.64
C ILE A 94 -4.78 4.53 -11.12
N GLU A 95 -4.01 3.69 -10.44
CA GLU A 95 -3.88 3.71 -8.98
C GLU A 95 -2.44 3.41 -8.60
N SER A 96 -1.84 4.26 -7.77
CA SER A 96 -0.48 4.07 -7.22
C SER A 96 0.58 3.66 -8.27
N GLY A 97 0.57 4.32 -9.44
CA GLY A 97 1.52 4.08 -10.53
C GLY A 97 1.22 2.87 -11.42
N VAL A 98 0.06 2.23 -11.23
CA VAL A 98 -0.39 1.07 -12.00
C VAL A 98 -1.55 1.48 -12.90
N LEU A 99 -1.39 1.30 -14.21
CA LEU A 99 -2.48 1.45 -15.19
C LEU A 99 -3.08 0.08 -15.49
N THR A 100 -4.37 -0.06 -15.25
CA THR A 100 -5.13 -1.30 -15.52
C THR A 100 -6.18 -1.04 -16.57
N LEU A 101 -6.20 -1.87 -17.63
CA LEU A 101 -7.21 -1.90 -18.68
C LEU A 101 -7.97 -3.22 -18.56
N THR A 102 -9.29 -3.17 -18.42
CA THR A 102 -10.12 -4.35 -18.14
C THR A 102 -11.22 -4.51 -19.20
N GLN A 103 -11.48 -5.77 -19.57
CA GLN A 103 -12.65 -6.19 -20.33
C GLN A 103 -13.51 -7.10 -19.43
N GLY A 104 -14.68 -6.61 -19.03
CA GLY A 104 -15.63 -7.27 -18.14
C GLY A 104 -15.85 -6.52 -16.82
N THR A 105 -16.70 -7.12 -15.98
CA THR A 105 -17.01 -6.66 -14.62
C THR A 105 -16.66 -7.65 -13.48
N GLU A 106 -16.17 -8.86 -13.79
CA GLU A 106 -15.91 -9.93 -12.83
C GLU A 106 -14.45 -9.96 -12.32
N PRO A 107 -14.18 -10.47 -11.11
CA PRO A 107 -12.83 -10.53 -10.54
C PRO A 107 -11.81 -11.34 -11.34
N LEU A 108 -12.22 -12.08 -12.39
CA LEU A 108 -11.40 -12.97 -13.22
C LEU A 108 -11.49 -12.61 -14.71
N ASP A 109 -11.69 -11.33 -14.98
CA ASP A 109 -11.74 -10.75 -16.31
C ASP A 109 -10.39 -10.71 -17.03
N THR A 110 -10.46 -10.48 -18.34
CA THR A 110 -9.28 -10.20 -19.15
C THR A 110 -8.76 -8.81 -18.82
N GLU A 111 -7.48 -8.73 -18.48
CA GLU A 111 -6.87 -7.54 -17.90
C GLU A 111 -5.44 -7.35 -18.42
N ILE A 112 -5.11 -6.10 -18.77
CA ILE A 112 -3.74 -5.65 -18.99
C ILE A 112 -3.38 -4.71 -17.86
N THR A 113 -2.33 -5.04 -17.12
CA THR A 113 -1.83 -4.25 -16.00
C THR A 113 -0.41 -3.79 -16.31
N LEU A 114 -0.19 -2.49 -16.28
CA LEU A 114 1.07 -1.81 -16.57
C LEU A 114 1.61 -1.17 -15.29
N PHE A 115 2.73 -1.68 -14.80
CA PHE A 115 3.45 -1.09 -13.66
C PHE A 115 4.39 -0.01 -14.19
N LEU A 116 4.00 1.27 -14.11
CA LEU A 116 4.69 2.38 -14.78
C LEU A 116 5.96 2.86 -14.06
N GLN A 117 6.32 2.24 -12.94
CA GLN A 117 7.50 2.57 -12.13
C GLN A 117 7.55 4.07 -11.76
N THR A 118 6.40 4.68 -11.47
CA THR A 118 6.33 6.06 -10.99
C THR A 118 6.77 6.13 -9.53
N ARG A 119 7.02 7.35 -9.05
CA ARG A 119 7.21 7.54 -7.61
C ARG A 119 5.91 7.20 -6.85
N PRO A 120 6.00 6.79 -5.58
CA PRO A 120 4.81 6.61 -4.75
C PRO A 120 3.91 7.86 -4.78
N TRP A 121 2.60 7.64 -4.95
CA TRP A 121 1.54 8.68 -4.96
C TRP A 121 1.65 9.73 -6.07
N GLU A 122 2.56 9.54 -7.01
CA GLU A 122 2.66 10.33 -8.22
C GLU A 122 1.66 9.83 -9.26
N VAL A 123 0.85 10.75 -9.78
CA VAL A 123 -0.01 10.48 -10.93
C VAL A 123 0.79 10.75 -12.20
N PRO A 124 0.89 9.79 -13.15
CA PRO A 124 1.64 9.96 -14.39
C PRO A 124 0.90 10.83 -15.43
N SER A 125 0.33 11.95 -14.98
CA SER A 125 -0.35 12.95 -15.80
C SER A 125 0.63 13.61 -16.77
N ALA A 126 0.21 13.78 -18.03
CA ALA A 126 1.01 14.38 -19.10
C ALA A 126 2.37 13.67 -19.36
N ARG A 127 2.42 12.34 -19.24
CA ARG A 127 3.63 11.53 -19.44
C ARG A 127 3.53 10.61 -20.65
N SER A 128 4.68 10.32 -21.25
CA SER A 128 4.80 9.33 -22.32
C SER A 128 5.85 8.29 -22.00
N PHE A 129 5.57 7.03 -22.33
CA PHE A 129 6.48 5.90 -22.19
C PHE A 129 6.69 5.29 -23.57
N LYS A 130 7.95 5.13 -23.96
CA LYS A 130 8.33 4.54 -25.24
C LYS A 130 9.38 3.46 -25.02
N ILE A 131 8.94 2.21 -25.07
CA ILE A 131 9.77 1.01 -24.98
C ILE A 131 9.65 0.28 -26.30
N VAL A 132 10.78 -0.04 -26.94
CA VAL A 132 10.80 -0.76 -28.21
C VAL A 132 11.81 -1.89 -28.09
N ASN A 133 11.30 -3.12 -27.93
CA ASN A 133 12.07 -4.36 -27.88
C ASN A 133 13.36 -4.26 -27.01
N GLN A 134 13.23 -3.65 -25.83
CA GLN A 134 14.34 -3.38 -24.94
C GLN A 134 14.55 -4.54 -23.95
N ALA A 135 15.80 -4.76 -23.54
CA ALA A 135 16.14 -5.65 -22.43
C ALA A 135 15.57 -5.11 -21.11
N ALA A 136 15.37 -6.00 -20.13
CA ALA A 136 14.96 -5.60 -18.79
C ALA A 136 15.94 -4.58 -18.21
N GLY A 137 15.42 -3.56 -17.52
CA GLY A 137 16.24 -2.50 -16.92
C GLY A 137 15.50 -1.80 -15.78
N ALA A 138 16.26 -1.14 -14.91
CA ALA A 138 15.70 -0.38 -13.80
C ALA A 138 14.81 0.78 -14.34
N GLY A 139 13.59 0.88 -13.82
CA GLY A 139 12.62 1.91 -14.24
C GLY A 139 11.84 1.59 -15.51
N THR A 140 12.09 0.44 -16.17
CA THR A 140 11.27 0.00 -17.31
C THR A 140 9.91 -0.49 -16.81
N PRO A 141 8.79 -0.10 -17.45
CA PRO A 141 7.48 -0.61 -17.08
C PRO A 141 7.42 -2.14 -17.11
N GLN A 142 6.60 -2.74 -16.26
CA GLN A 142 6.31 -4.18 -16.35
C GLN A 142 4.90 -4.36 -16.86
N VAL A 143 4.70 -5.36 -17.73
CA VAL A 143 3.39 -5.67 -18.29
C VAL A 143 2.93 -7.00 -17.74
N ARG A 144 1.75 -7.02 -17.15
CA ARG A 144 1.08 -8.24 -16.73
C ARG A 144 -0.20 -8.38 -17.52
N VAL A 145 -0.41 -9.54 -18.10
CA VAL A 145 -1.65 -9.87 -18.80
C VAL A 145 -2.31 -11.02 -18.07
N ARG A 146 -3.61 -10.89 -17.86
CA ARG A 146 -4.47 -11.94 -17.37
C ARG A 146 -5.59 -12.18 -18.38
N TRP A 147 -5.86 -13.44 -18.69
CA TRP A 147 -6.88 -13.81 -19.67
C TRP A 147 -7.49 -15.16 -19.34
N ARG A 148 -8.63 -15.46 -19.95
CA ARG A 148 -9.27 -16.78 -19.86
C ARG A 148 -9.23 -17.45 -21.23
N GLU A 149 -8.71 -18.67 -21.28
CA GLU A 149 -8.77 -19.48 -22.50
C GLU A 149 -10.18 -20.05 -22.70
N ASN A 150 -10.59 -20.22 -23.95
CA ASN A 150 -11.88 -20.81 -24.28
C ASN A 150 -12.03 -22.19 -23.65
N GLY A 151 -13.09 -22.37 -22.84
CA GLY A 151 -13.40 -23.63 -22.17
C GLY A 151 -12.69 -23.85 -20.83
N GLN A 152 -11.86 -22.92 -20.33
CA GLN A 152 -11.25 -23.00 -19.00
C GLN A 152 -11.96 -22.06 -18.00
N ASN A 153 -12.16 -22.53 -16.76
CA ASN A 153 -12.80 -21.74 -15.70
C ASN A 153 -11.84 -20.82 -14.95
N ALA A 154 -10.54 -21.14 -14.92
CA ALA A 154 -9.52 -20.36 -14.23
C ALA A 154 -8.77 -19.44 -15.22
N PRO A 155 -8.54 -18.16 -14.89
CA PRO A 155 -7.72 -17.30 -15.72
C PRO A 155 -6.24 -17.69 -15.63
N ARG A 156 -5.52 -17.49 -16.73
CA ARG A 156 -4.06 -17.54 -16.80
C ARG A 156 -3.49 -16.14 -16.64
N GLN A 157 -2.27 -16.06 -16.14
CA GLN A 157 -1.54 -14.81 -16.00
C GLN A 157 -0.11 -14.98 -16.49
N ARG A 158 0.41 -13.95 -17.18
CA ARG A 158 1.80 -13.88 -17.60
C ARG A 158 2.33 -12.47 -17.39
N GLU A 159 3.58 -12.40 -16.97
CA GLU A 159 4.31 -11.15 -16.78
C GLU A 159 5.43 -11.03 -17.83
N TYR A 160 5.59 -9.83 -18.36
CA TYR A 160 6.55 -9.46 -19.38
C TYR A 160 7.35 -8.27 -18.88
N THR A 161 8.65 -8.48 -18.69
CA THR A 161 9.59 -7.50 -18.17
C THR A 161 10.56 -6.98 -19.23
N GLU A 162 10.59 -7.61 -20.40
CA GLU A 162 11.49 -7.29 -21.51
C GLU A 162 10.89 -7.66 -22.86
N LYS A 163 11.52 -7.18 -23.95
CA LYS A 163 11.25 -7.54 -25.36
C LYS A 163 9.84 -7.24 -25.87
N TYR A 164 9.02 -6.57 -25.08
CA TYR A 164 7.75 -6.02 -25.52
C TYR A 164 7.95 -4.64 -26.16
N THR A 165 6.96 -4.18 -26.92
CA THR A 165 6.88 -2.80 -27.42
C THR A 165 5.72 -2.11 -26.73
N LEU A 166 5.98 -0.96 -26.10
CA LEU A 166 4.97 -0.10 -25.47
C LEU A 166 5.17 1.33 -25.95
N LEU A 167 4.14 1.86 -26.61
CA LEU A 167 3.96 3.30 -26.77
C LEU A 167 2.76 3.68 -25.92
N LEU A 168 2.97 4.47 -24.87
CA LEU A 168 1.92 4.96 -24.00
C LEU A 168 2.02 6.48 -23.92
N GLU A 169 0.92 7.16 -24.18
CA GLU A 169 0.78 8.61 -24.01
C GLU A 169 -0.37 8.86 -23.05
N LEU A 170 -0.09 9.58 -21.97
CA LEU A 170 -1.06 10.00 -20.97
C LEU A 170 -1.22 11.51 -21.06
N GLY A 171 -2.45 11.97 -21.21
CA GLY A 171 -2.81 13.38 -21.20
C GLY A 171 -2.84 13.98 -19.79
N PRO A 172 -3.21 15.26 -19.67
CA PRO A 172 -3.38 15.90 -18.37
C PRO A 172 -4.58 15.33 -17.62
N GLU A 173 -4.43 15.14 -16.30
CA GLU A 173 -5.54 14.82 -15.39
C GLU A 173 -6.56 15.97 -15.37
N ARG A 174 -7.84 15.64 -15.54
CA ARG A 174 -8.99 16.53 -15.33
C ARG A 174 -10.09 15.73 -14.66
N ASP A 175 -10.68 16.27 -13.60
CA ASP A 175 -11.80 15.64 -12.88
C ASP A 175 -11.56 14.16 -12.50
N ARG A 176 -10.34 13.85 -12.02
CA ARG A 176 -9.87 12.48 -11.71
C ARG A 176 -9.90 11.53 -12.90
N ARG A 177 -9.73 12.03 -14.11
CA ARG A 177 -9.61 11.24 -15.34
C ARG A 177 -8.39 11.63 -16.13
N ILE A 178 -7.75 10.64 -16.75
CA ILE A 178 -6.60 10.83 -17.63
C ILE A 178 -6.94 10.22 -18.99
N PRO A 179 -7.09 11.03 -20.04
CA PRO A 179 -7.17 10.48 -21.40
C PRO A 179 -5.81 9.91 -21.79
N GLY A 180 -5.80 8.81 -22.52
CA GLY A 180 -4.57 8.16 -22.93
C GLY A 180 -4.65 7.45 -24.27
N LYS A 181 -3.48 7.14 -24.82
CA LYS A 181 -3.28 6.36 -26.04
C LYS A 181 -2.26 5.27 -25.78
N ILE A 182 -2.50 4.08 -26.28
CA ILE A 182 -1.60 2.95 -26.10
C ILE A 182 -1.42 2.18 -27.40
N TYR A 183 -0.20 1.70 -27.62
CA TYR A 183 0.13 0.56 -28.45
C TYR A 183 0.98 -0.38 -27.61
N LEU A 184 0.56 -1.64 -27.51
CA LEU A 184 1.27 -2.69 -26.80
C LEU A 184 1.39 -3.91 -27.70
N ALA A 185 2.61 -4.41 -27.89
CA ALA A 185 2.89 -5.68 -28.55
C ALA A 185 3.77 -6.55 -27.65
N LEU A 186 3.37 -7.80 -27.43
CA LEU A 186 4.03 -8.72 -26.51
C LEU A 186 4.89 -9.75 -27.28
N PRO A 187 5.97 -10.25 -26.66
CA PRO A 187 6.85 -11.24 -27.26
C PRO A 187 6.34 -12.69 -27.09
N ASP A 188 5.03 -12.90 -27.02
CA ASP A 188 4.42 -14.23 -26.94
C ASP A 188 4.28 -14.87 -28.33
N GLU A 189 4.06 -16.20 -28.35
CA GLU A 189 3.95 -16.95 -29.60
C GLU A 189 2.75 -16.49 -30.45
N GLN A 190 1.68 -16.04 -29.80
CA GLN A 190 0.46 -15.55 -30.42
C GLN A 190 0.60 -14.11 -30.95
N LYS A 191 1.73 -13.43 -30.70
CA LYS A 191 1.99 -12.05 -31.10
C LYS A 191 0.86 -11.10 -30.66
N SER A 192 0.51 -11.20 -29.37
CA SER A 192 -0.52 -10.38 -28.75
C SER A 192 -0.26 -8.90 -28.98
N GLN A 193 -1.30 -8.18 -29.38
CA GLN A 193 -1.23 -6.78 -29.75
C GLN A 193 -2.54 -6.08 -29.40
N VAL A 194 -2.45 -4.93 -28.76
CA VAL A 194 -3.58 -4.02 -28.55
C VAL A 194 -3.17 -2.59 -28.86
N ALA A 195 -4.09 -1.81 -29.41
CA ALA A 195 -3.85 -0.39 -29.66
C ALA A 195 -5.15 0.42 -29.62
N GLY A 196 -5.03 1.69 -29.27
CA GLY A 196 -6.13 2.66 -29.32
C GLY A 196 -6.07 3.71 -28.21
N THR A 197 -7.21 4.33 -27.96
CA THR A 197 -7.43 5.40 -26.98
C THR A 197 -8.25 4.87 -25.78
N PHE A 198 -8.06 5.49 -24.62
CA PHE A 198 -8.82 5.19 -23.41
C PHE A 198 -8.96 6.43 -22.52
N GLU A 199 -9.84 6.35 -21.52
CA GLU A 199 -9.94 7.32 -20.44
C GLU A 199 -9.85 6.57 -19.11
N ALA A 200 -8.80 6.83 -18.33
CA ALA A 200 -8.54 6.15 -17.07
C ALA A 200 -9.04 6.95 -15.88
N GLU A 201 -9.80 6.30 -15.00
CA GLU A 201 -10.14 6.85 -13.68
C GLU A 201 -8.92 6.86 -12.76
N VAL A 202 -8.61 8.00 -12.15
CA VAL A 202 -7.56 8.11 -11.14
C VAL A 202 -8.14 7.75 -9.78
N ARG A 203 -7.58 6.72 -9.15
CA ARG A 203 -8.00 6.19 -7.86
C ARG A 203 -6.89 6.33 -6.83
N GLY A 204 -7.26 6.12 -5.56
CA GLY A 204 -6.32 6.15 -4.46
C GLY A 204 -5.82 7.56 -4.10
N PHE A 205 -4.89 7.57 -3.13
CA PHE A 205 -4.26 8.79 -2.65
C PHE A 205 -3.31 9.36 -3.71
N ARG A 206 -3.30 10.69 -3.85
CA ARG A 206 -2.47 11.38 -4.83
C ARG A 206 -2.07 12.78 -4.38
N LEU A 207 -1.00 13.27 -4.99
CA LEU A 207 -0.61 14.67 -4.94
C LEU A 207 -1.24 15.44 -6.12
N VAL A 208 -2.08 16.43 -5.82
CA VAL A 208 -2.65 17.36 -6.81
C VAL A 208 -1.92 18.69 -6.68
N ASP A 209 -1.20 19.11 -7.73
CA ASP A 209 -0.35 20.31 -7.72
C ASP A 209 0.65 20.37 -6.55
N GLY A 210 1.23 19.22 -6.22
CA GLY A 210 2.16 19.06 -5.09
C GLY A 210 1.49 19.10 -3.71
N LYS A 211 0.16 19.14 -3.63
CA LYS A 211 -0.60 19.08 -2.39
C LYS A 211 -1.27 17.72 -2.22
N PRO A 212 -1.24 17.12 -1.02
CA PRO A 212 -1.90 15.84 -0.78
C PRO A 212 -3.43 15.98 -0.80
N ASP A 213 -4.11 15.10 -1.54
CA ASP A 213 -5.57 14.96 -1.47
C ASP A 213 -5.95 14.11 -0.23
N LEU A 214 -6.07 14.77 0.91
CA LEU A 214 -6.40 14.12 2.20
C LEU A 214 -7.87 13.71 2.32
N SER A 215 -8.70 13.97 1.30
CA SER A 215 -10.12 13.56 1.30
C SER A 215 -10.30 12.08 0.95
N VAL A 216 -9.29 11.46 0.34
CA VAL A 216 -9.40 10.11 -0.21
C VAL A 216 -9.43 9.08 0.91
N ASP A 217 -10.45 8.22 0.88
CA ASP A 217 -10.60 7.05 1.76
C ASP A 217 -9.73 5.90 1.27
N ALA A 218 -8.42 6.04 1.45
CA ALA A 218 -7.41 5.03 1.11
C ALA A 218 -6.40 4.85 2.25
N VAL A 219 -5.89 3.63 2.41
CA VAL A 219 -4.80 3.35 3.36
C VAL A 219 -3.56 4.18 3.01
N ASP A 220 -3.30 4.42 1.73
CA ASP A 220 -2.21 5.27 1.24
C ASP A 220 -2.29 6.71 1.79
N THR A 221 -3.50 7.24 2.01
CA THR A 221 -3.70 8.53 2.69
C THR A 221 -3.15 8.48 4.12
N LEU A 222 -3.37 7.38 4.83
CA LEU A 222 -2.85 7.18 6.19
C LEU A 222 -1.32 7.00 6.18
N GLN A 223 -0.79 6.27 5.20
CA GLN A 223 0.66 6.07 5.04
C GLN A 223 1.38 7.41 4.82
N PHE A 224 0.83 8.28 3.96
CA PHE A 224 1.35 9.63 3.78
C PHE A 224 1.37 10.42 5.09
N LEU A 225 0.27 10.38 5.86
CA LEU A 225 0.19 11.08 7.14
C LEU A 225 1.18 10.52 8.18
N ALA A 226 1.38 9.20 8.23
CA ALA A 226 2.38 8.57 9.09
C ALA A 226 3.80 9.05 8.75
N LEU A 227 4.19 8.98 7.47
CA LEU A 227 5.50 9.45 7.03
C LEU A 227 5.71 10.92 7.34
N ARG A 228 4.69 11.75 7.09
CA ARG A 228 4.74 13.17 7.42
C ARG A 228 4.99 13.41 8.91
N GLU A 229 4.41 12.59 9.79
CA GLU A 229 4.67 12.71 11.23
C GLU A 229 6.07 12.20 11.61
N LEU A 230 6.52 11.07 11.05
CA LEU A 230 7.85 10.50 11.31
C LEU A 230 9.00 11.43 10.89
N LEU A 231 8.79 12.21 9.83
CA LEU A 231 9.76 13.14 9.24
C LEU A 231 9.55 14.60 9.69
N LYS A 232 8.58 14.85 10.58
CA LYS A 232 8.17 16.22 10.95
C LYS A 232 9.30 17.06 11.54
N ASN A 233 10.15 16.46 12.36
CA ASN A 233 11.22 17.14 13.08
C ASN A 233 12.55 17.13 12.31
N ASP A 234 12.75 16.11 11.46
CA ASP A 234 13.93 15.94 10.63
C ASP A 234 13.48 15.40 9.27
N PRO A 235 13.21 16.30 8.31
CA PRO A 235 12.76 15.91 6.98
C PRO A 235 13.80 15.10 6.22
N ASP A 236 15.09 15.28 6.54
CA ASP A 236 16.23 14.60 5.90
C ASP A 236 16.55 13.24 6.55
N ARG A 237 15.79 12.85 7.58
CA ARG A 237 15.98 11.60 8.30
C ARG A 237 15.86 10.40 7.36
N ALA A 238 16.95 9.63 7.25
CA ALA A 238 16.93 8.36 6.54
C ALA A 238 16.11 7.31 7.33
N LEU A 239 14.98 6.92 6.77
CA LEU A 239 14.17 5.78 7.24
C LEU A 239 14.56 4.54 6.42
N LYS A 240 15.04 3.50 7.08
CA LYS A 240 15.32 2.19 6.47
C LYS A 240 14.25 1.19 6.90
N ASP A 241 14.16 0.06 6.20
CA ASP A 241 13.24 -1.06 6.53
C ASP A 241 11.78 -0.63 6.72
N LEU A 242 11.36 0.40 5.97
CA LEU A 242 10.03 0.98 6.09
C LEU A 242 8.98 -0.02 5.61
N MET A 243 8.16 -0.50 6.55
CA MET A 243 7.07 -1.41 6.27
C MET A 243 5.77 -0.91 6.87
N PHE A 244 4.74 -0.80 6.04
CA PHE A 244 3.37 -0.52 6.47
C PHE A 244 2.63 -1.83 6.71
N ARG A 245 2.01 -1.97 7.88
CA ARG A 245 1.26 -3.16 8.29
C ARG A 245 -0.10 -2.79 8.87
N HIS A 246 -1.04 -3.73 8.79
CA HIS A 246 -2.34 -3.64 9.46
C HIS A 246 -3.14 -2.36 9.16
N GLY A 247 -2.91 -1.73 8.01
CA GLY A 247 -3.62 -0.52 7.59
C GLY A 247 -5.11 -0.80 7.40
N ARG A 248 -5.95 -0.06 8.10
CA ARG A 248 -7.41 -0.21 8.03
C ARG A 248 -8.13 1.13 8.10
N LEU A 249 -9.27 1.17 7.44
CA LEU A 249 -10.25 2.25 7.52
C LEU A 249 -11.53 1.68 8.13
N ASP A 250 -12.14 2.44 9.02
CA ASP A 250 -13.43 2.15 9.62
C ASP A 250 -14.35 3.34 9.37
N ALA A 251 -15.11 3.24 8.28
CA ALA A 251 -16.11 4.22 7.90
C ALA A 251 -17.50 3.89 8.46
N ASN A 252 -17.62 2.91 9.37
CA ASN A 252 -18.92 2.44 9.82
C ASN A 252 -19.63 3.51 10.66
N PRO A 253 -20.73 4.12 10.16
CA PRO A 253 -21.41 5.20 10.88
C PRO A 253 -22.02 4.72 12.20
N THR A 254 -22.26 3.42 12.37
CA THR A 254 -22.72 2.84 13.65
C THR A 254 -21.66 2.93 14.74
N ARG A 255 -20.37 3.04 14.38
CA ARG A 255 -19.26 3.17 15.32
C ARG A 255 -18.97 4.62 15.73
N GLY A 256 -19.54 5.59 15.03
CA GLY A 256 -19.47 7.01 15.34
C GLY A 256 -19.72 7.88 14.12
N PRO A 257 -19.87 9.21 14.31
CA PRO A 257 -20.14 10.14 13.21
C PRO A 257 -18.92 10.41 12.31
N HIS A 258 -17.74 9.92 12.70
CA HIS A 258 -16.50 10.13 11.95
C HIS A 258 -15.90 8.79 11.57
N ALA A 259 -15.42 8.67 10.33
CA ALA A 259 -14.59 7.57 9.92
C ALA A 259 -13.26 7.62 10.70
N THR A 260 -12.76 6.47 11.12
CA THR A 260 -11.47 6.32 11.81
C THR A 260 -10.53 5.45 11.01
N GLY A 261 -9.23 5.57 11.24
CA GLY A 261 -8.22 4.78 10.58
C GLY A 261 -7.13 4.34 11.54
N TYR A 262 -6.44 3.27 11.20
CA TYR A 262 -5.30 2.77 11.95
C TYR A 262 -4.22 2.29 10.98
N LEU A 263 -2.96 2.51 11.34
CA LEU A 263 -1.80 2.03 10.60
C LEU A 263 -0.65 1.70 11.54
N GLU A 264 0.03 0.58 11.30
CA GLU A 264 1.30 0.25 11.93
C GLU A 264 2.44 0.47 10.93
N VAL A 265 3.53 1.06 11.40
CA VAL A 265 4.73 1.34 10.62
C VAL A 265 5.92 0.76 11.35
N GLN A 266 6.63 -0.15 10.71
CA GLN A 266 7.94 -0.62 11.16
C GLN A 266 9.01 0.13 10.37
N TYR A 267 10.05 0.63 11.04
CA TYR A 267 11.14 1.35 10.39
C TYR A 267 12.39 1.39 11.27
N SER A 268 13.55 1.55 10.64
CA SER A 268 14.84 1.79 11.28
C SER A 268 15.25 3.24 11.01
N ALA A 269 15.77 3.94 12.01
CA ALA A 269 16.31 5.29 11.83
C ALA A 269 17.84 5.26 11.93
N GLY A 270 18.53 5.48 10.80
CA GLY A 270 19.98 5.29 10.72
C GLY A 270 20.37 3.81 10.84
N GLU A 271 21.33 3.50 11.73
CA GLU A 271 21.81 2.13 12.00
C GLU A 271 21.10 1.46 13.20
N ASN A 272 20.00 2.06 13.68
CA ASN A 272 19.25 1.51 14.80
C ASN A 272 18.42 0.29 14.39
N GLN A 273 18.09 -0.56 15.35
CA GLN A 273 17.17 -1.66 15.11
C GLN A 273 15.77 -1.16 14.68
N PRO A 274 15.03 -1.94 13.88
CA PRO A 274 13.68 -1.59 13.50
C PRO A 274 12.78 -1.40 14.73
N VAL A 275 12.07 -0.28 14.78
CA VAL A 275 11.02 0.00 15.76
C VAL A 275 9.66 -0.07 15.09
N ALA A 276 8.62 -0.38 15.87
CA ALA A 276 7.24 -0.34 15.41
C ALA A 276 6.53 0.87 16.05
N GLN A 277 5.92 1.71 15.22
CA GLN A 277 5.08 2.82 15.62
C GLN A 277 3.68 2.65 15.05
N LYS A 278 2.67 2.90 15.87
CA LYS A 278 1.26 2.79 15.48
C LYS A 278 0.63 4.16 15.43
N PHE A 279 -0.31 4.36 14.50
CA PHE A 279 -0.94 5.65 14.26
C PHE A 279 -2.45 5.48 14.13
N GLN A 280 -3.18 6.40 14.73
CA GLN A 280 -4.63 6.47 14.64
C GLN A 280 -5.07 7.76 13.96
N TYR A 281 -6.14 7.65 13.18
CA TYR A 281 -6.63 8.71 12.32
C TYR A 281 -8.13 8.90 12.47
N VAL A 282 -8.59 10.10 12.11
CA VAL A 282 -10.01 10.42 11.98
C VAL A 282 -10.22 11.25 10.72
N LYS A 283 -11.36 11.04 10.06
CA LYS A 283 -11.83 11.88 8.97
C LYS A 283 -12.79 12.95 9.51
N GLU A 284 -12.41 14.20 9.35
CA GLU A 284 -13.20 15.36 9.75
C GLU A 284 -13.17 16.42 8.65
N ASN A 285 -14.31 17.05 8.40
CA ASN A 285 -14.46 18.07 7.33
C ASN A 285 -13.92 17.57 5.98
N ASP A 286 -14.24 16.30 5.66
CA ASP A 286 -13.78 15.60 4.46
C ASP A 286 -12.25 15.51 4.31
N ALA A 287 -11.51 15.49 5.42
CA ALA A 287 -10.05 15.30 5.41
C ALA A 287 -9.59 14.35 6.51
N TRP A 288 -8.69 13.43 6.16
CA TRP A 288 -8.00 12.57 7.10
C TRP A 288 -6.94 13.35 7.89
N ARG A 289 -6.91 13.14 9.20
CA ARG A 289 -5.88 13.70 10.09
C ARG A 289 -5.41 12.67 11.10
N LEU A 290 -4.14 12.81 11.52
CA LEU A 290 -3.58 12.06 12.64
C LEU A 290 -4.25 12.52 13.94
N VAL A 291 -4.63 11.56 14.78
CA VAL A 291 -5.22 11.78 16.10
C VAL A 291 -4.19 11.50 17.18
N ARG A 292 -3.53 10.35 17.11
CA ARG A 292 -2.48 9.97 18.04
C ARG A 292 -1.50 8.99 17.44
N THR A 293 -0.35 8.95 18.09
CA THR A 293 0.69 7.96 17.92
C THR A 293 0.63 7.03 19.13
N LEU A 294 0.76 5.73 18.90
CA LEU A 294 0.70 4.67 19.90
C LEU A 294 2.03 3.92 19.92
N GLU A 295 2.48 3.57 21.12
CA GLU A 295 3.67 2.77 21.37
C GLU A 295 3.49 1.31 20.93
N ALA A 296 4.59 0.58 20.81
CA ALA A 296 4.59 -0.81 20.36
C ALA A 296 3.69 -1.73 21.21
N ASP A 297 3.58 -1.46 22.52
CA ASP A 297 2.75 -2.23 23.47
C ASP A 297 1.29 -1.76 23.56
N GLN A 298 0.92 -0.69 22.85
CA GLN A 298 -0.43 -0.11 22.88
C GLN A 298 -1.33 -0.62 21.75
N LEU A 299 -2.62 -0.71 22.02
CA LEU A 299 -3.67 -1.26 21.15
C LEU A 299 -4.65 -0.18 20.73
N ASP A 300 -5.06 -0.21 19.46
CA ASP A 300 -6.06 0.73 18.93
C ASP A 300 -7.35 0.70 19.77
N GLU A 301 -7.79 -0.50 20.14
CA GLU A 301 -9.02 -0.75 20.87
C GLU A 301 -8.98 -0.23 22.31
N ALA A 302 -7.79 -0.12 22.93
CA ALA A 302 -7.61 0.44 24.26
C ALA A 302 -7.57 1.98 24.26
N HIS A 303 -7.30 2.56 23.10
CA HIS A 303 -7.26 3.99 22.86
C HIS A 303 -8.25 4.35 21.74
N PRO A 304 -9.57 4.22 21.94
CA PRO A 304 -10.51 4.55 20.87
C PRO A 304 -10.56 6.07 20.65
N TYR A 305 -11.02 6.52 19.47
CA TYR A 305 -11.28 7.96 19.23
C TYR A 305 -12.37 8.48 20.18
N ARG A 306 -13.38 7.65 20.45
CA ARG A 306 -14.40 7.88 21.48
C ARG A 306 -14.55 6.62 22.30
N VAL A 307 -14.56 6.76 23.63
CA VAL A 307 -14.80 5.65 24.55
C VAL A 307 -16.17 5.02 24.23
N PRO A 308 -16.25 3.70 23.99
CA PRO A 308 -17.51 3.02 23.74
C PRO A 308 -18.50 3.19 24.89
N SER A 309 -19.80 3.20 24.57
CA SER A 309 -20.84 3.21 25.59
C SER A 309 -21.00 1.83 26.21
N THR A 310 -21.32 1.76 27.50
CA THR A 310 -21.76 0.51 28.17
C THR A 310 -23.04 -0.08 27.56
N ARG A 311 -23.77 0.70 26.75
CA ARG A 311 -24.94 0.27 25.95
C ARG A 311 -24.56 -0.47 24.67
N ASP A 312 -23.27 -0.50 24.32
CA ASP A 312 -22.72 -1.35 23.25
C ASP A 312 -21.73 -2.35 23.88
N PRO A 313 -22.24 -3.48 24.42
CA PRO A 313 -21.41 -4.40 25.19
C PRO A 313 -20.26 -4.97 24.36
N SER A 314 -20.47 -5.21 23.06
CA SER A 314 -19.42 -5.75 22.19
C SER A 314 -18.19 -4.83 22.16
N ARG A 315 -18.38 -3.54 21.88
CA ARG A 315 -17.26 -2.59 21.83
C ARG A 315 -16.72 -2.29 23.23
N TRP A 316 -17.60 -2.20 24.23
CA TRP A 316 -17.19 -1.98 25.61
C TRP A 316 -16.28 -3.10 26.13
N PHE A 317 -16.59 -4.36 25.81
CA PHE A 317 -15.77 -5.50 26.22
C PHE A 317 -14.42 -5.50 25.53
N ALA A 318 -14.40 -5.25 24.22
CA ALA A 318 -13.15 -5.15 23.46
C ALA A 318 -12.24 -4.04 24.03
N TYR A 319 -12.82 -2.88 24.35
CA TYR A 319 -12.11 -1.77 24.99
C TYR A 319 -11.46 -2.16 26.32
N LEU A 320 -12.24 -2.72 27.27
CA LEU A 320 -11.72 -3.12 28.57
C LEU A 320 -10.74 -4.30 28.49
N ALA A 321 -10.97 -5.26 27.57
CA ALA A 321 -10.05 -6.36 27.32
C ALA A 321 -8.71 -5.85 26.77
N ALA A 322 -8.74 -4.93 25.80
CA ALA A 322 -7.53 -4.33 25.25
C ALA A 322 -6.73 -3.56 26.32
N GLN A 323 -7.39 -2.76 27.16
CA GLN A 323 -6.74 -2.08 28.29
C GLN A 323 -6.08 -3.08 29.26
N ARG A 324 -6.74 -4.21 29.52
CA ARG A 324 -6.19 -5.26 30.37
C ARG A 324 -4.97 -5.92 29.74
N ILE A 325 -5.00 -6.20 28.43
CA ILE A 325 -3.85 -6.75 27.69
C ILE A 325 -2.66 -5.79 27.77
N GLU A 326 -2.84 -4.49 27.50
CA GLU A 326 -1.75 -3.51 27.62
C GLU A 326 -1.12 -3.51 29.00
N ALA A 327 -1.94 -3.49 30.06
CA ALA A 327 -1.45 -3.47 31.44
C ALA A 327 -0.61 -4.71 31.76
N GLU A 328 -1.03 -5.89 31.29
CA GLU A 328 -0.30 -7.14 31.48
C GLU A 328 1.00 -7.21 30.66
N VAL A 329 0.96 -6.76 29.41
CA VAL A 329 2.14 -6.71 28.54
C VAL A 329 3.16 -5.74 29.11
N ARG A 330 2.74 -4.53 29.52
CA ARG A 330 3.66 -3.55 30.13
C ARG A 330 4.32 -4.08 31.40
N GLN A 331 3.60 -4.89 32.18
CA GLN A 331 4.14 -5.50 33.39
C GLN A 331 5.11 -6.66 33.10
N LYS A 332 4.77 -7.55 32.16
CA LYS A 332 5.48 -8.83 31.94
C LYS A 332 6.47 -8.80 30.77
N ASN A 333 6.26 -7.90 29.82
CA ASN A 333 6.89 -7.84 28.50
C ASN A 333 7.04 -6.36 28.04
N PRO A 334 7.64 -5.48 28.85
CA PRO A 334 7.69 -4.05 28.56
C PRO A 334 8.37 -3.79 27.20
N GLY A 335 7.79 -2.91 26.39
CA GLY A 335 8.32 -2.47 25.10
C GLY A 335 8.19 -3.47 23.95
N ARG A 336 7.66 -4.69 24.20
CA ARG A 336 7.42 -5.66 23.12
C ARG A 336 6.22 -5.25 22.26
N LEU A 337 6.32 -5.49 20.95
CA LEU A 337 5.25 -5.17 20.00
C LEU A 337 4.06 -6.11 20.24
N VAL A 338 2.89 -5.54 20.51
CA VAL A 338 1.63 -6.30 20.50
C VAL A 338 0.98 -6.15 19.13
N ASN A 339 0.83 -7.24 18.37
CA ASN A 339 0.22 -7.21 17.04
C ASN A 339 -0.75 -8.38 16.84
N SER A 340 -1.36 -8.47 15.65
CA SER A 340 -2.28 -9.53 15.27
C SER A 340 -3.43 -9.72 16.29
N VAL A 341 -3.94 -8.61 16.82
CA VAL A 341 -4.94 -8.62 17.88
C VAL A 341 -6.31 -8.94 17.31
N GLU A 342 -6.95 -9.95 17.88
CA GLU A 342 -8.32 -10.34 17.63
C GLU A 342 -9.08 -10.36 18.94
N LEU A 343 -10.21 -9.65 18.98
CA LEU A 343 -11.09 -9.54 20.14
C LEU A 343 -12.50 -9.96 19.75
N THR A 344 -12.98 -11.03 20.37
CA THR A 344 -14.26 -11.66 20.03
C THR A 344 -15.20 -11.59 21.24
N PRO A 345 -15.94 -10.47 21.39
CA PRO A 345 -16.90 -10.31 22.47
C PRO A 345 -18.19 -11.10 22.20
N ARG A 346 -18.74 -11.73 23.24
CA ARG A 346 -20.05 -12.40 23.25
C ARG A 346 -20.75 -12.13 24.57
N TYR A 347 -22.06 -11.96 24.57
CA TYR A 347 -22.81 -11.69 25.80
C TYR A 347 -24.24 -12.22 25.78
N SER A 348 -24.82 -12.30 26.96
CA SER A 348 -26.25 -12.51 27.17
C SER A 348 -26.76 -11.48 28.17
N GLU A 349 -27.62 -10.57 27.71
CA GLU A 349 -28.30 -9.62 28.60
C GLU A 349 -29.22 -10.35 29.59
N LYS A 350 -29.94 -11.38 29.11
CA LYS A 350 -30.80 -12.24 29.94
C LYS A 350 -30.05 -12.81 31.14
N HIS A 351 -28.81 -13.27 30.93
CA HIS A 351 -28.00 -13.90 31.97
C HIS A 351 -26.98 -12.96 32.62
N LYS A 352 -26.96 -11.67 32.23
CA LYS A 352 -26.03 -10.65 32.75
C LYS A 352 -24.58 -11.13 32.77
N ILE A 353 -24.20 -11.89 31.74
CA ILE A 353 -22.85 -12.47 31.59
C ILE A 353 -22.31 -12.17 30.20
N GLY A 354 -21.01 -11.91 30.16
CA GLY A 354 -20.30 -11.60 28.95
C GLY A 354 -18.91 -12.22 28.95
N VAL A 355 -18.34 -12.36 27.76
CA VAL A 355 -16.99 -12.86 27.56
C VAL A 355 -16.34 -12.10 26.42
N CYS A 356 -15.03 -11.82 26.52
CA CYS A 356 -14.22 -11.42 25.37
C CYS A 356 -13.06 -12.40 25.25
N GLU A 357 -13.06 -13.17 24.17
CA GLU A 357 -11.92 -14.00 23.81
C GLU A 357 -10.90 -13.11 23.09
N ALA A 358 -9.64 -13.20 23.50
CA ALA A 358 -8.57 -12.40 22.93
C ALA A 358 -7.45 -13.31 22.42
N SER A 359 -6.94 -13.00 21.25
CA SER A 359 -5.73 -13.59 20.67
C SER A 359 -4.83 -12.47 20.18
N TYR A 360 -3.55 -12.50 20.55
CA TYR A 360 -2.57 -11.51 20.10
C TYR A 360 -1.18 -12.14 20.04
N LYS A 361 -0.25 -11.52 19.32
CA LYS A 361 1.17 -11.93 19.31
C LYS A 361 2.04 -10.87 19.96
N LEU A 362 3.13 -11.33 20.56
CA LEU A 362 4.24 -10.49 20.99
C LEU A 362 5.38 -10.63 19.97
N ASP A 363 5.72 -9.54 19.31
CA ASP A 363 6.62 -9.49 18.16
C ASP A 363 6.22 -10.53 17.09
N GLU A 364 7.13 -11.43 16.71
CA GLU A 364 6.86 -12.55 15.79
C GLU A 364 6.57 -13.88 16.52
N GLY A 365 6.25 -13.81 17.81
CA GLY A 365 6.02 -14.97 18.65
C GLY A 365 4.72 -15.74 18.39
N GLN A 366 4.53 -16.81 19.16
CA GLN A 366 3.30 -17.60 19.14
C GLN A 366 2.11 -16.78 19.68
N PRO A 367 0.88 -17.02 19.18
CA PRO A 367 -0.31 -16.36 19.69
C PRO A 367 -0.54 -16.64 21.19
N VAL A 368 -0.67 -15.58 21.97
CA VAL A 368 -1.18 -15.62 23.34
C VAL A 368 -2.69 -15.58 23.28
N LYS A 369 -3.35 -16.57 23.90
CA LYS A 369 -4.81 -16.64 24.00
C LYS A 369 -5.24 -16.44 25.44
N THR A 370 -6.16 -15.53 25.66
CA THR A 370 -6.77 -15.27 26.96
C THR A 370 -8.27 -15.03 26.81
N THR A 371 -9.00 -15.05 27.91
CA THR A 371 -10.45 -14.90 27.91
C THR A 371 -10.87 -14.11 29.13
N TYR A 372 -11.57 -13.00 28.91
CA TYR A 372 -12.01 -12.10 29.98
C TYR A 372 -13.51 -12.27 30.23
N LEU A 373 -13.88 -12.47 31.50
CA LEU A 373 -15.26 -12.58 31.96
C LEU A 373 -15.81 -11.20 32.30
N PHE A 374 -17.03 -10.93 31.86
CA PHE A 374 -17.79 -9.73 32.16
C PHE A 374 -19.11 -10.05 32.86
N ARG A 375 -19.58 -9.13 33.71
CA ARG A 375 -20.89 -9.20 34.37
C ARG A 375 -21.59 -7.85 34.25
N GLN A 376 -22.92 -7.88 34.20
CA GLN A 376 -23.74 -6.67 34.20
C GLN A 376 -24.27 -6.38 35.61
N GLY A 377 -23.82 -5.27 36.18
CA GLY A 377 -24.28 -4.73 37.47
C GLY A 377 -25.22 -3.53 37.30
N ALA A 378 -25.40 -2.77 38.39
CA ALA A 378 -26.19 -1.53 38.40
C ALA A 378 -25.59 -0.46 37.48
N ASP A 379 -24.25 -0.34 37.47
CA ASP A 379 -23.51 0.64 36.68
C ASP A 379 -23.20 0.17 35.24
N GLY A 380 -23.82 -0.94 34.83
CA GLY A 380 -23.62 -1.56 33.52
C GLY A 380 -22.61 -2.70 33.54
N TRP A 381 -21.99 -2.95 32.38
CA TRP A 381 -21.06 -4.06 32.20
C TRP A 381 -19.68 -3.74 32.76
N SER A 382 -19.07 -4.68 33.48
CA SER A 382 -17.71 -4.57 34.00
C SER A 382 -16.89 -5.83 33.75
N LEU A 383 -15.59 -5.66 33.53
CA LEU A 383 -14.62 -6.76 33.48
C LEU A 383 -14.42 -7.28 34.90
N VAL A 384 -14.66 -8.58 35.10
CA VAL A 384 -14.55 -9.22 36.42
C VAL A 384 -13.17 -9.85 36.62
N ARG A 385 -12.73 -10.68 35.66
CA ARG A 385 -11.44 -11.38 35.72
C ARG A 385 -11.09 -12.04 34.40
N GLU A 386 -9.83 -12.44 34.28
CA GLU A 386 -9.40 -13.46 33.32
C GLU A 386 -9.90 -14.85 33.74
N LEU A 387 -10.26 -15.67 32.75
CA LEU A 387 -10.61 -17.08 32.92
C LEU A 387 -9.37 -17.97 32.86
N GLY A 388 -9.33 -18.98 33.71
CA GLY A 388 -8.30 -20.01 33.68
C GLY A 388 -8.39 -20.85 32.40
N LYS A 389 -7.29 -21.54 32.06
CA LYS A 389 -7.15 -22.33 30.82
C LYS A 389 -8.24 -23.42 30.63
N ARG A 390 -8.83 -23.89 31.72
CA ARG A 390 -9.88 -24.93 31.74
C ARG A 390 -11.29 -24.38 31.95
N GLU A 391 -11.44 -23.06 32.06
CA GLU A 391 -12.73 -22.41 32.25
C GLU A 391 -13.30 -21.93 30.90
N ARG A 392 -14.61 -22.11 30.72
CA ARG A 392 -15.35 -21.63 29.55
C ARG A 392 -16.68 -21.02 29.99
N VAL A 393 -17.14 -20.01 29.26
CA VAL A 393 -18.45 -19.40 29.52
C VAL A 393 -19.51 -20.07 28.66
N ASN A 394 -20.50 -20.68 29.31
CA ASN A 394 -21.73 -21.10 28.67
C ASN A 394 -22.73 -19.94 28.70
N ILE A 395 -22.70 -19.11 27.64
CA ILE A 395 -23.54 -17.90 27.51
C ILE A 395 -25.03 -18.26 27.57
N ALA A 396 -25.44 -19.40 27.00
CA ALA A 396 -26.82 -19.86 26.99
C ALA A 396 -27.34 -20.27 28.38
N LYS A 397 -26.47 -20.75 29.27
CA LYS A 397 -26.81 -21.13 30.65
C LYS A 397 -26.48 -20.06 31.69
N GLY A 398 -25.74 -19.01 31.32
CA GLY A 398 -25.31 -17.97 32.24
C GLY A 398 -24.19 -18.38 33.21
N LYS A 399 -23.45 -19.46 32.90
CA LYS A 399 -22.51 -20.10 33.84
C LYS A 399 -21.09 -20.21 33.29
N VAL A 400 -20.11 -20.19 34.19
CA VAL A 400 -18.74 -20.59 33.90
C VAL A 400 -18.65 -22.08 34.21
N GLU A 401 -18.19 -22.86 33.24
CA GLU A 401 -18.02 -24.31 33.33
C GLU A 401 -16.52 -24.63 33.28
N THR A 402 -16.10 -25.63 34.07
CA THR A 402 -14.72 -26.12 34.06
C THR A 402 -14.66 -27.43 33.29
N THR A 403 -13.95 -27.44 32.16
CA THR A 403 -13.63 -28.68 31.44
C THR A 403 -12.66 -29.52 32.25
N ARG A 404 -12.97 -30.80 32.42
CA ARG A 404 -12.13 -31.78 33.13
C ARG A 404 -10.85 -32.07 32.35
#